data_AF-A0A1Y0RLC9-F1
#
_entry.id   AF-A0A1Y0RLC9-F1
#
_cell.length_a   1.000
_cell.length_b   1.000
_cell.length_c   1.000
_cell.angle_alpha   90.00
_cell.angle_beta   90.00
_cell.angle_gamma   90.00
#
_symmetry.space_group_name_H-M   'P 1'
#
loop_
_entity.id
_entity.type
_entity.pdbx_description
1 polymer ?
#
loop_
_entity_poly.entity_id
_entity_poly.type
_entity_poly.pdbx_seq_one_letter_code
_entity_poly.pdbx_strand_id
1 'polypeptide(L)' 'MQFQIECNTLKNNQMCLICNKPFETREARLIICSDQGDGFGDICPECIAKGASWIKSHLQQFSSYLSSQSS' A
#
# COMPACT_ATOMS: atom_id res chain seq x y z
N MET A 1 -6.42 -7.39 -6.40
CA MET A 1 -5.44 -6.64 -5.56
C MET A 1 -4.81 -7.61 -4.60
N GLN A 2 -3.48 -7.57 -4.50
CA GLN A 2 -2.69 -8.48 -3.67
C GLN A 2 -1.62 -7.73 -2.87
N PHE A 3 -1.13 -8.39 -1.81
CA PHE A 3 0.01 -7.93 -1.03
C PHE A 3 1.30 -8.51 -1.60
N GLN A 4 2.28 -7.63 -1.85
CA GLN A 4 3.63 -8.01 -2.22
C GLN A 4 4.61 -7.50 -1.15
N ILE A 5 5.54 -8.35 -0.75
CA ILE A 5 6.61 -7.98 0.18
C ILE A 5 7.92 -7.99 -0.62
N GLU A 6 8.63 -6.87 -0.60
CA GLU A 6 9.97 -6.74 -1.17
C GLU A 6 10.97 -6.41 -0.07
N CYS A 7 12.15 -7.02 -0.14
CA CYS A 7 13.29 -6.62 0.69
C CYS A 7 13.96 -5.41 0.04
N ASN A 8 14.08 -4.31 0.79
CA ASN A 8 14.71 -3.09 0.32
C ASN A 8 16.20 -3.10 0.64
N THR A 9 17.01 -2.85 -0.38
CA THR A 9 18.43 -2.53 -0.21
C THR A 9 18.68 -1.02 -0.07
N LEU A 10 17.69 -0.19 -0.39
CA LEU A 10 17.78 1.27 -0.44
C LEU A 10 16.73 1.93 0.47
N LYS A 11 17.18 2.89 1.30
CA LYS A 11 16.30 3.75 2.11
C LYS A 11 15.79 4.90 1.25
N ASN A 12 14.49 4.91 0.97
CA ASN A 12 13.83 5.94 0.17
C ASN A 12 12.62 6.49 0.94
N ASN A 13 12.29 7.75 0.69
CA ASN A 13 11.03 8.34 1.17
C ASN A 13 9.89 7.93 0.24
N GLN A 14 8.82 7.39 0.83
CA GLN A 14 7.61 6.98 0.13
C GLN A 14 6.39 7.64 0.75
N MET A 15 5.31 7.70 -0.01
CA MET A 15 4.00 8.13 0.49
C MET A 15 3.17 6.89 0.80
N CYS A 16 2.57 6.83 1.99
CA CYS A 16 1.70 5.74 2.35
C CYS A 16 0.41 5.81 1.54
N LEU A 17 0.08 4.73 0.83
CA LEU A 17 -1.14 4.60 0.02
C LEU A 17 -2.42 4.81 0.84
N ILE A 18 -2.42 4.45 2.13
CA ILE A 18 -3.62 4.50 2.99
C ILE A 18 -3.79 5.85 3.67
N CYS A 19 -2.75 6.35 4.34
CA CYS A 19 -2.86 7.56 5.16
C CYS A 19 -2.28 8.81 4.49
N ASN A 20 -1.71 8.67 3.29
CA ASN A 20 -1.08 9.73 2.51
C ASN A 20 -0.05 10.54 3.30
N LYS A 21 0.64 9.91 4.26
CA LYS A 21 1.75 10.49 5.00
C LYS A 21 3.08 10.00 4.43
N PRO A 22 4.10 10.86 4.36
CA PRO A 22 5.45 10.44 4.00
C PRO A 22 6.01 9.52 5.09
N PHE A 23 6.78 8.51 4.67
CA PHE A 23 7.50 7.63 5.58
C PHE A 23 8.79 7.11 4.91
N GLU A 24 9.77 6.76 5.73
CA GLU A 24 10.98 6.10 5.27
C GLU A 24 10.75 4.59 5.12
N THR A 25 11.18 4.04 3.99
CA THR A 25 11.20 2.59 3.81
C THR A 25 12.20 1.94 4.76
N ARG A 26 11.79 0.82 5.35
CA ARG A 26 12.67 -0.04 6.15
C ARG A 26 13.24 -1.18 5.29
N GLU A 27 13.89 -2.15 5.92
CA GLU A 27 14.49 -3.33 5.29
C GLU A 27 13.52 -4.15 4.41
N ALA A 28 12.21 -4.03 4.66
CA ALA A 28 11.18 -4.57 3.79
C ALA A 28 10.05 -3.55 3.59
N ARG A 29 9.40 -3.61 2.43
CA ARG A 29 8.22 -2.84 2.07
C ARG A 29 7.03 -3.76 1.80
N LEU A 30 5.85 -3.30 2.18
CA LEU A 30 4.58 -3.91 1.83
C LEU A 30 3.92 -3.06 0.74
N ILE A 31 3.72 -3.66 -0.42
CA ILE A 31 3.21 -3.01 -1.63
C ILE A 31 1.84 -3.60 -1.94
N ILE A 32 0.91 -2.74 -2.36
CA ILE A 32 -0.36 -3.18 -2.94
C ILE A 32 -0.18 -3.24 -4.44
N CYS A 33 -0.41 -4.42 -5.02
CA CYS A 33 -0.29 -4.65 -6.46
C CYS A 33 -1.62 -5.07 -7.08
N SER A 34 -1.77 -4.84 -8.38
CA SER A 34 -2.79 -5.48 -9.20
C SER A 34 -2.52 -6.99 -9.27
N ASP A 35 -3.50 -7.76 -9.71
CA ASP A 35 -3.32 -9.21 -9.90
C ASP A 35 -2.35 -9.50 -11.06
N GLN A 36 -2.04 -8.49 -11.89
CA GLN A 36 -1.04 -8.53 -12.96
C GLN A 36 0.34 -8.04 -12.51
N GLY A 37 0.48 -7.54 -11.28
CA GLY A 37 1.75 -7.09 -10.70
C GLY A 37 1.99 -5.58 -10.75
N ASP A 38 1.05 -4.77 -11.23
CA ASP A 38 1.21 -3.31 -11.25
C ASP A 38 1.14 -2.76 -9.83
N GLY A 39 2.20 -2.09 -9.38
CA GLY A 39 2.26 -1.50 -8.04
C GLY A 39 1.39 -0.25 -7.91
N PHE A 40 0.41 -0.28 -7.00
CA PHE A 40 -0.41 0.88 -6.63
C PHE A 40 0.26 1.78 -5.60
N GLY A 41 1.08 1.21 -4.70
CA GLY A 41 1.83 1.97 -3.72
C GLY A 41 2.15 1.20 -2.45
N ASP A 42 2.89 1.85 -1.56
CA ASP A 42 3.41 1.27 -0.32
C ASP A 42 2.54 1.57 0.91
N ILE A 43 2.63 0.70 1.92
CA ILE A 43 1.99 0.90 3.22
C ILE A 43 3.04 1.18 4.29
N CYS A 44 2.86 2.28 5.04
CA CYS A 44 3.76 2.65 6.12
C CYS A 44 3.66 1.69 7.33
N PRO A 45 4.71 1.59 8.17
CA PRO A 45 4.72 0.70 9.34
C PRO A 45 3.55 0.91 10.30
N GLU A 46 3.09 2.16 10.50
CA GLU A 46 1.96 2.47 11.38
C GLU A 46 0.65 1.87 10.88
N CYS A 47 0.44 1.84 9.56
CA CYS A 47 -0.74 1.23 8.95
C CYS A 47 -0.61 -0.29 8.93
N ILE A 48 0.60 -0.84 8.73
CA ILE A 48 0.89 -2.28 8.85
C ILE A 48 0.51 -2.79 10.24
N ALA A 49 0.89 -2.06 11.29
CA ALA A 49 0.63 -2.43 12.68
C ALA A 49 -0.86 -2.56 13.05
N LYS A 50 -1.77 -1.96 12.26
CA LYS A 50 -3.22 -2.09 12.43
C LYS A 50 -3.77 -3.43 11.93
N GLY A 51 -2.97 -4.20 11.20
CA GLY A 51 -3.29 -5.54 10.75
C GLY A 51 -4.02 -5.61 9.41
N ALA A 52 -3.95 -6.79 8.79
CA ALA A 52 -4.43 -7.04 7.44
C ALA A 52 -5.94 -6.77 7.26
N SER A 53 -6.78 -7.07 8.25
CA SER A 53 -8.22 -6.81 8.18
C SER A 53 -8.54 -5.32 8.09
N TRP A 54 -7.82 -4.49 8.85
CA TRP A 54 -7.98 -3.04 8.81
C TRP A 54 -7.48 -2.44 7.50
N ILE A 55 -6.36 -2.95 6.98
CA ILE A 55 -5.83 -2.56 5.67
C ILE A 55 -6.83 -2.91 4.57
N LYS A 56 -7.38 -4.13 4.58
CA LYS A 56 -8.34 -4.59 3.58
C LYS A 56 -9.58 -3.71 3.55
N SER A 57 -10.11 -3.28 4.70
CA SER A 57 -11.30 -2.42 4.73
C SER A 57 -11.03 -1.03 4.13
N HIS A 58 -9.83 -0.46 4.35
CA HIS A 58 -9.43 0.80 3.71
C HIS A 58 -9.21 0.64 2.20
N LEU A 59 -8.59 -0.46 1.76
CA LEU A 59 -8.36 -0.72 0.34
C LEU A 59 -9.67 -0.99 -0.43
N GLN A 60 -10.67 -1.59 0.21
CA GLN A 60 -12.00 -1.73 -0.39
C GLN A 60 -12.61 -0.37 -0.72
N GLN A 61 -12.54 0.59 0.20
CA GLN A 61 -12.99 1.97 -0.05
C GLN A 61 -12.20 2.62 -1.20
N PHE A 62 -10.89 2.39 -1.24
CA PHE A 62 -10.03 2.87 -2.33
C PHE A 62 -10.40 2.27 -3.69
N SER A 63 -10.71 0.98 -3.75
CA SER A 63 -11.15 0.30 -4.98
C SER A 63 -12.47 0.84 -5.53
N SER A 64 -13.42 1.17 -4.64
CA SER A 64 -14.68 1.81 -5.02
C SER A 64 -14.45 3.20 -5.59
N TYR A 65 -13.51 3.96 -5.02
CA TYR A 65 -13.13 5.28 -5.53
C TYR A 65 -12.48 5.21 -6.92
N LEU A 66 -11.54 4.28 -7.15
CA LEU A 66 -10.94 4.10 -8.47
C LEU A 66 -11.97 3.67 -9.53
N SER A 67 -12.88 2.77 -9.18
CA SER A 67 -13.94 2.31 -10.08
C SER A 67 -14.90 3.44 -10.49
N SER A 68 -15.09 4.43 -9.62
CA SER A 68 -15.97 5.58 -9.86
C SER A 68 -15.36 6.68 -10.74
N GLN A 69 -14.04 6.67 -10.95
CA GLN A 69 -13.33 7.63 -11.81
C GLN A 69 -13.06 7.11 -13.23
N SER A 70 -13.39 5.85 -13.49
CA SER A 70 -13.30 5.21 -14.80
C SER A 70 -14.62 5.18 -15.57
N SER A 71 -15.60 6.02 -15.20
CA SER A 71 -16.90 6.18 -15.89
C SER A 71 -17.00 7.50 -16.62
#